data_AF-A0A9P3E9G4-F1
#
_entry.id   AF-A0A9P3E9G4-F1
#
_cell.length_a   1.000
_cell.length_b   1.000
_cell.length_c   1.000
_cell.angle_alpha   90.00
_cell.angle_beta   90.00
_cell.angle_gamma   90.00
#
_symmetry.space_group_name_H-M   'P 1'
#
loop_
_entity.id
_entity.type
_entity.pdbx_description
1 polymer ?
#
loop_
_entity_poly.entity_id
_entity_poly.type
_entity_poly.pdbx_seq_one_letter_code
_entity_poly.pdbx_strand_id
1 'polypeptide(L)'
;MSATEHLLVFGKIGKPDDVVSVRFDEVAGTLTPLASVKVGLSPDYVERHPKHSDLVYIATRSDSRGKLTLARVSSEGQIKLLDSAETGLNDPCYMQFVPDASGLVISHFLGGGVTFLPINPDGSLGKHKPDHFFLPEYKPLRHPRQYGSHPHQVIIHGDEIIVPDQGCNVVYRLRYDPRSGFTLLGTLTDFLEGEGPRHGVVHPSGKFLYILGEMSCQVSVHTLPVPGTDESKCIQPISIYPPSDAVHLAQIPMLASALKMRDGKLLATNRQSRWPERDAIAIVGINDDASLSPPMYHWPGLTHMRELSWSPDGRFLCAAGRDAGGVVILDRNWNVVARLDMDNVAIQVWL
;
A
#
# COMPACT_ATOMS: atom_id res chain seq x y z
N MET A 1 24.61 -1.22 -10.45
CA MET A 1 25.03 -0.56 -9.20
C MET A 1 25.97 -1.45 -8.43
N SER A 2 26.79 -0.86 -7.56
CA SER A 2 27.65 -1.62 -6.63
C SER A 2 26.83 -2.34 -5.55
N ALA A 3 27.46 -3.19 -4.74
CA ALA A 3 26.79 -3.95 -3.67
C ALA A 3 26.21 -3.06 -2.55
N THR A 4 26.66 -1.81 -2.47
CA THR A 4 26.33 -0.84 -1.42
C THR A 4 25.41 0.27 -1.93
N GLU A 5 24.95 0.16 -3.18
CA GLU A 5 24.07 1.12 -3.83
C GLU A 5 22.72 0.46 -4.17
N HIS A 6 21.64 1.14 -3.82
CA HIS A 6 20.27 0.68 -4.03
C HIS A 6 19.50 1.65 -4.92
N LEU A 7 18.58 1.12 -5.74
CA LEU A 7 17.71 1.93 -6.58
C LEU A 7 16.35 2.02 -5.93
N LEU A 8 15.80 3.22 -5.92
CA LEU A 8 14.42 3.47 -5.55
C LEU A 8 13.71 4.18 -6.69
N VAL A 9 12.43 3.86 -6.84
CA VAL A 9 11.52 4.57 -7.74
C VAL A 9 10.38 5.13 -6.92
N PHE A 10 10.04 6.39 -7.17
CA PHE A 10 9.00 7.14 -6.47
C PHE A 10 7.94 7.61 -7.45
N GLY A 11 6.67 7.44 -7.10
CA GLY A 11 5.56 8.14 -7.76
C GLY A 11 5.30 9.46 -7.04
N LYS A 12 5.23 10.57 -7.79
CA LYS A 12 5.02 11.92 -7.26
C LYS A 12 3.75 12.57 -7.81
N ILE A 13 2.96 13.15 -6.91
CA ILE A 13 1.68 13.83 -7.20
C ILE A 13 1.85 15.34 -7.02
N GLY A 14 2.25 16.05 -8.06
CA GLY A 14 2.45 17.49 -8.03
C GLY A 14 3.06 17.97 -9.32
N LYS A 15 2.54 19.05 -9.93
CA LYS A 15 2.87 19.45 -11.30
C LYS A 15 4.39 19.66 -11.52
N PRO A 16 5.08 18.83 -12.33
CA PRO A 16 4.55 17.72 -13.13
C PRO A 16 4.45 16.39 -12.37
N ASP A 17 3.33 15.69 -12.53
CA ASP A 17 3.17 14.33 -12.02
C ASP A 17 4.16 13.40 -12.75
N ASP A 18 5.09 12.86 -11.97
CA ASP A 18 6.25 12.15 -12.48
C ASP A 18 6.60 10.91 -11.66
N VAL A 19 7.36 10.04 -12.31
CA VAL A 19 8.06 8.94 -11.64
C VAL A 19 9.54 9.29 -11.64
N VAL A 20 10.14 9.24 -10.46
CA VAL A 20 11.52 9.64 -10.22
C VAL A 20 12.33 8.44 -9.73
N SER A 21 13.49 8.23 -10.32
CA SER A 21 14.48 7.27 -9.81
C SER A 21 15.51 7.98 -8.94
N VAL A 22 15.89 7.33 -7.85
CA VAL A 22 16.84 7.86 -6.87
C VAL A 22 17.78 6.73 -6.48
N ARG A 23 19.07 7.03 -6.39
CA ARG A 23 20.06 6.13 -5.83
C ARG A 23 20.24 6.39 -4.34
N PHE A 24 20.21 5.34 -3.54
CA PHE A 24 20.69 5.35 -2.17
C PHE A 24 22.09 4.72 -2.12
N ASP A 25 23.08 5.49 -1.66
CA ASP A 25 24.42 4.99 -1.33
C ASP A 25 24.51 4.81 0.18
N GLU A 26 24.63 3.56 0.63
CA GLU A 26 24.61 3.23 2.06
C GLU A 26 25.89 3.68 2.80
N VAL A 27 27.02 3.77 2.10
CA VAL A 27 28.31 4.14 2.69
C VAL A 27 28.40 5.65 2.84
N ALA A 28 27.98 6.37 1.80
CA ALA A 28 27.91 7.83 1.84
C ALA A 28 26.73 8.34 2.68
N GLY A 29 25.68 7.53 2.87
CA GLY A 29 24.45 7.95 3.55
C GLY A 29 23.67 8.98 2.73
N THR A 30 23.67 8.84 1.39
CA THR A 30 23.08 9.86 0.49
C THR A 30 22.00 9.28 -0.40
N LEU A 31 21.00 10.13 -0.68
CA LEU A 31 19.98 9.89 -1.70
C LEU A 31 20.21 10.87 -2.84
N THR A 32 20.45 10.36 -4.05
CA THR A 32 20.74 11.17 -5.25
C THR A 32 19.67 10.95 -6.32
N PRO A 33 18.89 11.97 -6.71
CA PRO A 33 17.98 11.88 -7.85
C PRO A 33 18.75 11.57 -9.14
N LEU A 34 18.20 10.70 -9.99
CA LEU A 34 18.84 10.26 -11.23
C LEU A 34 18.06 10.65 -12.49
N ALA A 35 16.81 10.21 -12.59
CA ALA A 35 15.94 10.51 -13.73
C ALA A 35 14.51 10.81 -13.26
N SER A 36 13.78 11.57 -14.07
CA SER A 36 12.35 11.83 -13.89
C SER A 36 11.66 11.70 -15.24
N VAL A 37 10.50 11.04 -15.26
CA VAL A 37 9.66 10.91 -16.44
C VAL A 37 8.19 11.16 -16.10
N LYS A 38 7.49 11.89 -16.97
CA LYS A 38 6.04 12.11 -16.84
C LYS A 38 5.29 10.85 -17.27
N VAL A 39 4.33 10.41 -16.47
CA VAL A 39 3.65 9.10 -16.69
C VAL A 39 2.12 9.21 -16.79
N GLY A 40 1.54 10.32 -16.37
CA GLY A 40 0.10 10.51 -16.29
C GLY A 40 -0.29 11.21 -14.99
N LEU A 41 -1.58 11.41 -14.79
CA LEU A 41 -2.12 12.07 -13.60
C LEU A 41 -1.96 11.15 -12.38
N SER A 42 -1.37 11.68 -11.31
CA SER A 42 -1.28 11.05 -9.99
C SER A 42 -0.77 9.60 -10.03
N PRO A 43 0.55 9.38 -10.21
CA PRO A 43 1.18 8.06 -10.08
C PRO A 43 1.15 7.61 -8.61
N ASP A 44 -0.04 7.22 -8.18
CA ASP A 44 -0.38 6.94 -6.78
C ASP A 44 0.13 5.59 -6.32
N TYR A 45 0.43 4.68 -7.24
CA TYR A 45 0.96 3.37 -6.92
C TYR A 45 1.96 2.85 -7.95
N VAL A 46 3.02 2.21 -7.46
CA VAL A 46 4.11 1.65 -8.27
C VAL A 46 4.45 0.27 -7.72
N GLU A 47 4.62 -0.71 -8.59
CA GLU A 47 4.95 -2.09 -8.23
C GLU A 47 6.05 -2.63 -9.14
N ARG A 48 7.06 -3.30 -8.57
CA ARG A 48 8.13 -3.93 -9.34
C ARG A 48 7.72 -5.33 -9.77
N HIS A 49 8.11 -5.76 -10.97
CA HIS A 49 7.91 -7.14 -11.38
C HIS A 49 8.69 -8.10 -10.45
N PRO A 50 8.07 -9.18 -9.95
CA PRO A 50 8.72 -10.07 -8.98
C PRO A 50 9.88 -10.90 -9.57
N LYS A 51 9.91 -11.06 -10.90
CA LYS A 51 10.93 -11.87 -11.62
C LYS A 51 11.86 -11.08 -12.55
N HIS A 52 11.55 -9.81 -12.81
CA HIS A 52 12.27 -8.94 -13.75
C HIS A 52 12.58 -7.64 -13.03
N SER A 53 13.74 -7.55 -12.37
CA SER A 53 14.05 -6.45 -11.44
C SER A 53 14.09 -5.06 -12.08
N ASP A 54 14.26 -5.00 -13.41
CA ASP A 54 14.26 -3.76 -14.19
C ASP A 54 12.86 -3.30 -14.62
N LEU A 55 11.82 -4.10 -14.42
CA LEU A 55 10.46 -3.77 -14.83
C LEU A 55 9.61 -3.23 -13.68
N VAL A 56 8.93 -2.12 -13.96
CA VAL A 56 8.10 -1.39 -13.01
C VAL A 56 6.76 -1.05 -13.66
N TYR A 57 5.68 -1.24 -12.91
CA TYR A 57 4.31 -0.93 -13.31
C TYR A 57 3.84 0.26 -12.50
N ILE A 58 3.19 1.20 -13.18
CA ILE A 58 2.81 2.49 -12.61
C ILE A 58 1.31 2.68 -12.86
N ALA A 59 0.53 2.76 -11.79
CA ALA A 59 -0.88 3.05 -11.86
C ALA A 59 -1.11 4.56 -11.75
N THR A 60 -1.87 5.11 -12.70
CA THR A 60 -2.20 6.54 -12.78
C THR A 60 -3.71 6.71 -12.91
N ARG A 61 -4.23 7.82 -12.40
CA ARG A 61 -5.61 8.25 -12.59
C ARG A 61 -5.83 8.73 -14.03
N SER A 62 -7.08 8.76 -14.46
CA SER A 62 -7.50 9.51 -15.66
C SER A 62 -8.95 10.00 -15.49
N ASP A 63 -9.42 10.80 -16.45
CA ASP A 63 -10.79 11.34 -16.43
C ASP A 63 -11.88 10.25 -16.55
N SER A 64 -11.54 9.04 -16.99
CA SER A 64 -12.51 7.94 -17.17
C SER A 64 -12.06 6.63 -16.50
N ARG A 65 -10.97 6.04 -16.99
CA ARG A 65 -10.42 4.77 -16.50
C ARG A 65 -8.95 4.94 -16.17
N GLY A 66 -8.51 4.39 -15.04
CA GLY A 66 -7.10 4.43 -14.70
C GLY A 66 -6.23 3.79 -15.79
N LYS A 67 -4.94 4.11 -15.75
CA LYS A 67 -3.96 3.62 -16.71
C LYS A 67 -2.82 2.94 -15.97
N LEU A 68 -2.45 1.75 -16.44
CA LEU A 68 -1.26 1.03 -16.02
C LEU A 68 -0.18 1.27 -17.08
N THR A 69 0.92 1.88 -16.70
CA THR A 69 2.07 2.09 -17.59
C THR A 69 3.19 1.14 -17.19
N LEU A 70 3.69 0.37 -18.14
CA LEU A 70 4.88 -0.47 -18.00
C LEU A 70 6.12 0.39 -18.33
N ALA A 71 7.10 0.38 -17.43
CA ALA A 71 8.38 1.03 -17.61
C ALA A 71 9.53 0.06 -17.33
N ARG A 72 10.67 0.30 -17.99
CA ARG A 72 11.95 -0.29 -17.66
C ARG A 72 12.84 0.74 -16.98
N VAL A 73 13.53 0.34 -15.92
CA VAL A 73 14.50 1.17 -15.20
C VAL A 73 15.88 0.52 -15.31
N SER A 74 16.84 1.22 -15.90
CA SER A 74 18.21 0.70 -16.04
C SER A 74 18.94 0.68 -14.70
N SER A 75 20.09 0.00 -14.66
CA SER A 75 20.99 0.01 -13.49
C SER A 75 21.54 1.38 -13.13
N GLU A 76 21.51 2.33 -14.06
CA GLU A 76 21.89 3.74 -13.90
C GLU A 76 20.68 4.62 -13.55
N GLY A 77 19.52 4.02 -13.30
CA GLY A 77 18.27 4.70 -12.95
C GLY A 77 17.54 5.35 -14.12
N GLN A 78 17.91 5.11 -15.37
CA GLN A 78 17.18 5.70 -16.51
C GLN A 78 15.82 5.00 -16.67
N ILE A 79 14.75 5.79 -16.74
CA ILE A 79 13.38 5.27 -16.86
C ILE A 79 12.91 5.38 -18.31
N LYS A 80 12.54 4.25 -18.91
CA LYS A 80 11.97 4.16 -20.25
C LYS A 80 10.56 3.59 -20.19
N LEU A 81 9.57 4.37 -20.58
CA LEU A 81 8.19 3.89 -20.74
C LEU A 81 8.13 2.94 -21.95
N LEU A 82 7.46 1.80 -21.79
CA LEU A 82 7.43 0.73 -22.79
C LEU A 82 6.04 0.58 -23.41
N ASP A 83 5.01 0.46 -22.58
CA ASP A 83 3.65 0.17 -23.02
C ASP A 83 2.63 0.63 -21.96
N SER A 84 1.34 0.58 -22.30
CA SER A 84 0.28 0.84 -21.33
C SER A 84 -1.02 0.10 -21.61
N ALA A 85 -1.81 -0.05 -20.56
CA ALA A 85 -3.15 -0.62 -20.57
C ALA A 85 -4.12 0.24 -19.75
N GLU A 86 -5.41 0.13 -20.04
CA GLU A 86 -6.44 0.56 -19.11
C GLU A 86 -6.45 -0.37 -17.89
N THR A 87 -6.65 0.19 -16.71
CA THR A 87 -6.93 -0.59 -15.49
C THR A 87 -8.41 -0.97 -15.36
N GLY A 88 -9.25 -0.57 -16.32
CA GLY A 88 -10.67 -0.91 -16.37
C GLY A 88 -11.60 0.00 -15.57
N LEU A 89 -11.28 0.30 -14.30
CA LEU A 89 -12.04 1.22 -13.44
C LEU A 89 -11.22 2.48 -13.11
N ASN A 90 -11.88 3.52 -12.58
CA ASN A 90 -11.23 4.78 -12.21
C ASN A 90 -10.47 4.66 -10.88
N ASP A 91 -9.56 5.60 -10.63
CA ASP A 91 -8.81 5.78 -9.37
C ASP A 91 -8.13 4.50 -8.84
N PRO A 92 -7.26 3.84 -9.64
CA PRO A 92 -6.46 2.73 -9.15
C PRO A 92 -5.55 3.22 -8.01
N CYS A 93 -5.57 2.53 -6.88
CA CYS A 93 -4.91 2.99 -5.65
C CYS A 93 -3.91 1.99 -5.07
N TYR A 94 -3.97 0.73 -5.50
CA TYR A 94 -3.06 -0.33 -5.10
C TYR A 94 -3.05 -1.42 -6.17
N MET A 95 -1.95 -2.15 -6.29
CA MET A 95 -1.87 -3.37 -7.11
C MET A 95 -0.91 -4.38 -6.51
N GLN A 96 -1.15 -5.66 -6.79
CA GLN A 96 -0.25 -6.74 -6.38
C GLN A 96 -0.21 -7.84 -7.45
N PHE A 97 0.98 -8.39 -7.67
CA PHE A 97 1.16 -9.57 -8.51
C PHE A 97 0.58 -10.82 -7.85
N VAL A 98 -0.08 -11.66 -8.64
CA VAL A 98 -0.32 -13.05 -8.23
C VAL A 98 1.01 -13.82 -8.13
N PRO A 99 1.09 -14.92 -7.35
CA PRO A 99 2.37 -15.53 -6.97
C PRO A 99 3.22 -16.02 -8.15
N ASP A 100 2.59 -16.45 -9.24
CA ASP A 100 3.27 -16.91 -10.46
C ASP A 100 3.66 -15.76 -11.41
N ALA A 101 3.35 -14.52 -11.06
CA ALA A 101 3.53 -13.30 -11.85
C ALA A 101 2.72 -13.26 -13.17
N SER A 102 1.71 -14.11 -13.33
CA SER A 102 0.88 -14.16 -14.55
C SER A 102 -0.11 -12.99 -14.68
N GLY A 103 -0.23 -12.16 -13.65
CA GLY A 103 -1.07 -10.98 -13.69
C GLY A 103 -0.98 -10.08 -12.47
N LEU A 104 -1.61 -8.91 -12.60
CA LEU A 104 -1.78 -7.91 -11.56
C LEU A 104 -3.24 -7.83 -11.16
N VAL A 105 -3.50 -7.88 -9.87
CA VAL A 105 -4.79 -7.53 -9.28
C VAL A 105 -4.73 -6.08 -8.85
N ILE A 106 -5.71 -5.27 -9.23
CA ILE A 106 -5.70 -3.81 -9.03
C ILE A 106 -6.96 -3.40 -8.28
N SER A 107 -6.83 -2.68 -7.16
CA SER A 107 -7.97 -2.11 -6.44
C SER A 107 -8.20 -0.65 -6.83
N HIS A 108 -9.47 -0.30 -6.95
CA HIS A 108 -9.94 0.99 -7.43
C HIS A 108 -10.74 1.69 -6.34
N PHE A 109 -10.21 2.79 -5.83
CA PHE A 109 -10.82 3.50 -4.70
C PHE A 109 -12.17 4.09 -5.13
N LEU A 110 -12.18 5.12 -5.99
CA LEU A 110 -13.45 5.68 -6.50
C LEU A 110 -14.16 4.78 -7.53
N GLY A 111 -13.43 3.87 -8.19
CA GLY A 111 -14.03 2.88 -9.07
C GLY A 111 -14.82 1.80 -8.33
N GLY A 112 -14.59 1.65 -7.02
CA GLY A 112 -15.35 0.81 -6.11
C GLY A 112 -15.23 -0.69 -6.38
N GLY A 113 -14.11 -1.14 -6.92
CA GLY A 113 -13.96 -2.54 -7.32
C GLY A 113 -12.52 -2.99 -7.49
N VAL A 114 -12.39 -4.23 -7.96
CA VAL A 114 -11.10 -4.87 -8.24
C VAL A 114 -11.09 -5.41 -9.66
N THR A 115 -9.95 -5.28 -10.33
CA THR A 115 -9.72 -5.81 -11.68
C THR A 115 -8.51 -6.72 -11.71
N PHE A 116 -8.42 -7.54 -12.75
CA PHE A 116 -7.24 -8.36 -13.05
C PHE A 116 -6.71 -8.01 -14.45
N LEU A 117 -5.41 -7.76 -14.55
CA LEU A 117 -4.72 -7.56 -15.83
C LEU A 117 -3.67 -8.66 -16.04
N PRO A 118 -3.78 -9.47 -17.11
CA PRO A 118 -2.78 -10.48 -17.44
C PRO A 118 -1.42 -9.86 -17.78
N ILE A 119 -0.35 -10.52 -17.34
CA ILE A 119 1.04 -10.17 -17.61
C ILE A 119 1.72 -11.37 -18.27
N ASN A 120 2.44 -11.13 -19.37
CA ASN A 120 3.15 -12.17 -20.09
C ASN A 120 4.40 -12.62 -19.31
N PRO A 121 4.95 -13.83 -19.58
CA PRO A 121 6.16 -14.30 -18.89
C PRO A 121 7.39 -13.40 -19.00
N ASP A 122 7.48 -12.60 -20.07
CA ASP A 122 8.55 -11.62 -20.29
C ASP A 122 8.31 -10.26 -19.58
N GLY A 123 7.20 -10.14 -18.85
CA GLY A 123 6.77 -8.92 -18.15
C GLY A 123 6.02 -7.92 -19.04
N SER A 124 5.81 -8.20 -20.33
CA SER A 124 4.95 -7.35 -21.16
C SER A 124 3.48 -7.46 -20.75
N LEU A 125 2.67 -6.45 -21.09
CA LEU A 125 1.24 -6.45 -20.80
C LEU A 125 0.56 -7.53 -21.65
N GLY A 126 -0.13 -8.47 -21.00
CA GLY A 126 -0.83 -9.56 -21.70
C GLY A 126 -2.12 -9.11 -22.36
N LYS A 127 -2.73 -8.03 -21.85
CA LYS A 127 -3.89 -7.35 -22.43
C LYS A 127 -3.82 -5.85 -22.17
N HIS A 128 -4.50 -5.07 -23.01
CA HIS A 128 -4.62 -3.61 -22.84
C HIS A 128 -5.85 -3.17 -22.02
N LYS A 129 -6.67 -4.12 -21.53
CA LYS A 129 -7.77 -3.88 -20.60
C LYS A 129 -8.16 -5.18 -19.87
N PRO A 130 -8.77 -5.10 -18.68
CA PRO A 130 -9.35 -6.25 -17.98
C PRO A 130 -10.59 -6.80 -18.71
N ASP A 131 -10.84 -8.10 -18.57
CA ASP A 131 -12.11 -8.73 -19.00
C ASP A 131 -13.06 -8.98 -17.83
N HIS A 132 -12.53 -9.02 -16.60
CA HIS A 132 -13.25 -9.41 -15.39
C HIS A 132 -13.09 -8.36 -14.31
N PHE A 133 -14.17 -8.18 -13.54
CA PHE A 133 -14.30 -7.17 -12.51
C PHE A 133 -14.99 -7.79 -11.31
N PHE A 134 -14.56 -7.43 -10.11
CA PHE A 134 -15.35 -7.59 -8.91
C PHE A 134 -15.89 -6.23 -8.49
N LEU A 135 -17.21 -6.09 -8.49
CA LEU A 135 -17.95 -4.89 -8.10
C LEU A 135 -18.91 -5.28 -6.96
N PRO A 136 -18.55 -5.06 -5.69
CA PRO A 136 -19.45 -5.37 -4.58
C PRO A 136 -20.66 -4.43 -4.58
N GLU A 137 -21.80 -4.95 -4.11
CA GLU A 137 -22.97 -4.12 -3.83
C GLU A 137 -22.71 -3.27 -2.57
N TYR A 138 -22.81 -1.96 -2.71
CA TYR A 138 -22.68 -1.02 -1.60
C TYR A 138 -24.02 -0.86 -0.87
N LYS A 139 -23.96 -0.86 0.47
CA LYS A 139 -25.08 -0.53 1.35
C LYS A 139 -24.79 0.76 2.12
N PRO A 140 -25.74 1.71 2.19
CA PRO A 140 -25.51 2.99 2.87
C PRO A 140 -25.01 2.86 4.31
N LEU A 141 -23.91 3.55 4.63
CA LEU A 141 -23.36 3.70 5.98
C LEU A 141 -23.43 5.15 6.44
N ARG A 142 -23.30 5.39 7.76
CA ARG A 142 -23.43 6.72 8.36
C ARG A 142 -22.20 7.61 8.17
N HIS A 143 -21.03 7.01 7.96
CA HIS A 143 -19.76 7.74 7.92
C HIS A 143 -19.62 8.54 6.61
N PRO A 144 -19.23 9.83 6.63
CA PRO A 144 -19.20 10.69 5.44
C PRO A 144 -18.19 10.26 4.36
N ARG A 145 -17.19 9.44 4.72
CA ARG A 145 -16.22 8.85 3.77
C ARG A 145 -16.64 7.48 3.23
N GLN A 146 -17.78 6.97 3.69
CA GLN A 146 -18.36 5.68 3.30
C GLN A 146 -19.65 5.96 2.55
N TYR A 147 -19.52 6.48 1.32
CA TYR A 147 -20.65 6.81 0.44
C TYR A 147 -20.74 5.85 -0.77
N GLY A 148 -19.86 4.86 -0.82
CA GLY A 148 -19.72 3.88 -1.88
C GLY A 148 -18.70 2.82 -1.49
N SER A 149 -18.57 1.78 -2.31
CA SER A 149 -17.46 0.83 -2.24
C SER A 149 -16.15 1.55 -2.52
N HIS A 150 -15.14 1.36 -1.66
CA HIS A 150 -13.80 1.92 -1.81
C HIS A 150 -12.70 0.89 -1.43
N PRO A 151 -12.49 -0.17 -2.24
CA PRO A 151 -11.38 -1.10 -2.08
C PRO A 151 -10.03 -0.37 -2.10
N HIS A 152 -9.21 -0.57 -1.07
CA HIS A 152 -7.98 0.21 -0.90
C HIS A 152 -6.70 -0.64 -1.04
N GLN A 153 -6.75 -1.93 -0.77
CA GLN A 153 -5.58 -2.81 -0.92
C GLN A 153 -5.97 -4.13 -1.57
N VAL A 154 -4.96 -4.77 -2.16
CA VAL A 154 -4.99 -6.19 -2.49
C VAL A 154 -3.94 -6.89 -1.65
N ILE A 155 -4.30 -8.01 -1.06
CA ILE A 155 -3.41 -8.89 -0.30
C ILE A 155 -3.54 -10.30 -0.89
N ILE A 156 -2.45 -10.81 -1.46
CA ILE A 156 -2.40 -12.18 -1.98
C ILE A 156 -1.99 -13.15 -0.86
N HIS A 157 -2.81 -14.18 -0.63
CA HIS A 157 -2.53 -15.24 0.33
C HIS A 157 -2.91 -16.61 -0.24
N GLY A 158 -1.92 -17.38 -0.70
CA GLY A 158 -2.18 -18.62 -1.42
C GLY A 158 -2.90 -18.35 -2.74
N ASP A 159 -4.09 -18.94 -2.91
CA ASP A 159 -5.00 -18.72 -4.03
C ASP A 159 -6.07 -17.65 -3.74
N GLU A 160 -6.06 -17.08 -2.54
CA GLU A 160 -6.99 -16.04 -2.13
C GLU A 160 -6.46 -14.63 -2.42
N ILE A 161 -7.39 -13.76 -2.75
CA ILE A 161 -7.23 -12.32 -2.91
C ILE A 161 -8.08 -11.66 -1.81
N ILE A 162 -7.42 -11.12 -0.79
CA ILE A 162 -8.06 -10.45 0.33
C ILE A 162 -8.06 -8.94 0.04
N VAL A 163 -9.23 -8.32 0.14
CA VAL A 163 -9.48 -6.94 -0.31
C VAL A 163 -10.16 -6.14 0.80
N PRO A 164 -9.41 -5.34 1.56
CA PRO A 164 -9.98 -4.36 2.47
C PRO A 164 -10.73 -3.27 1.69
N ASP A 165 -12.02 -3.13 1.99
CA ASP A 165 -12.89 -2.09 1.44
C ASP A 165 -13.24 -1.07 2.54
N GLN A 166 -12.60 0.10 2.41
CA GLN A 166 -12.74 1.21 3.34
C GLN A 166 -14.16 1.78 3.31
N GLY A 167 -14.82 1.72 2.16
CA GLY A 167 -16.13 2.29 1.89
C GLY A 167 -17.27 1.41 2.39
N CYS A 168 -17.18 0.11 2.15
CA CYS A 168 -18.17 -0.87 2.61
C CYS A 168 -17.99 -1.28 4.08
N ASN A 169 -16.85 -0.95 4.71
CA ASN A 169 -16.48 -1.43 6.05
C ASN A 169 -16.37 -2.96 6.14
N VAL A 170 -15.84 -3.59 5.08
CA VAL A 170 -15.79 -5.04 4.90
C VAL A 170 -14.42 -5.41 4.34
N VAL A 171 -13.95 -6.62 4.65
CA VAL A 171 -12.83 -7.24 3.90
C VAL A 171 -13.40 -8.39 3.08
N TYR A 172 -13.26 -8.30 1.75
CA TYR A 172 -13.69 -9.36 0.84
C TYR A 172 -12.58 -10.39 0.67
N ARG A 173 -12.95 -11.67 0.56
CA ARG A 173 -12.05 -12.77 0.19
C ARG A 173 -12.49 -13.31 -1.14
N LEU A 174 -11.62 -13.23 -2.14
CA LEU A 174 -11.93 -13.57 -3.52
C LEU A 174 -10.98 -14.66 -4.01
N ARG A 175 -11.41 -15.38 -5.05
CA ARG A 175 -10.54 -16.15 -5.94
C ARG A 175 -10.67 -15.60 -7.34
N TYR A 176 -9.59 -15.61 -8.12
CA TYR A 176 -9.63 -15.29 -9.54
C TYR A 176 -9.35 -16.53 -10.39
N ASP A 177 -10.19 -16.76 -11.39
CA ASP A 177 -9.96 -17.73 -12.45
C ASP A 177 -9.98 -17.00 -13.81
N PRO A 178 -9.00 -17.20 -14.71
CA PRO A 178 -8.97 -16.49 -16.00
C PRO A 178 -10.19 -16.70 -16.90
N ARG A 179 -10.90 -17.83 -16.75
CA ARG A 179 -12.07 -18.17 -17.56
C ARG A 179 -13.34 -17.60 -16.96
N SER A 180 -13.54 -17.71 -15.65
CA SER A 180 -14.77 -17.29 -14.98
C SER A 180 -14.70 -15.96 -14.23
N GLY A 181 -13.53 -15.36 -14.10
CA GLY A 181 -13.33 -14.11 -13.37
C GLY A 181 -13.27 -14.30 -11.85
N PHE A 182 -13.71 -13.28 -11.11
CA PHE A 182 -13.66 -13.28 -9.65
C PHE A 182 -14.84 -14.06 -9.04
N THR A 183 -14.54 -14.85 -8.00
CA THR A 183 -15.52 -15.53 -7.15
C THR A 183 -15.40 -15.03 -5.72
N LEU A 184 -16.50 -14.65 -5.08
CA LEU A 184 -16.54 -14.31 -3.66
C LEU A 184 -16.49 -15.59 -2.83
N LEU A 185 -15.46 -15.75 -2.01
CA LEU A 185 -15.28 -16.88 -1.10
C LEU A 185 -15.87 -16.60 0.29
N GLY A 186 -15.91 -15.32 0.68
CA GLY A 186 -16.46 -14.89 1.96
C GLY A 186 -16.11 -13.44 2.29
N THR A 187 -16.54 -12.99 3.47
CA THR A 187 -16.33 -11.63 3.97
C THR A 187 -15.95 -11.66 5.43
N LEU A 188 -15.11 -10.71 5.85
CA LEU A 188 -14.94 -10.35 7.26
C LEU A 188 -15.73 -9.07 7.49
N THR A 189 -16.55 -9.05 8.52
CA THR A 189 -17.47 -7.93 8.81
C THR A 189 -17.43 -7.49 10.28
N ASP A 190 -16.62 -8.14 11.11
CA ASP A 190 -16.50 -7.83 12.55
C ASP A 190 -15.61 -6.60 12.79
N PHE A 191 -16.03 -5.47 12.22
CA PHE A 191 -15.37 -4.17 12.31
C PHE A 191 -16.27 -3.19 13.06
N LEU A 192 -15.67 -2.21 13.74
CA LEU A 192 -16.44 -1.11 14.31
C LEU A 192 -17.13 -0.30 13.20
N GLU A 193 -18.31 0.25 13.48
CA GLU A 193 -18.99 1.12 12.53
C GLU A 193 -18.08 2.31 12.18
N GLY A 194 -17.79 2.48 10.89
CA GLY A 194 -16.89 3.55 10.42
C GLY A 194 -15.40 3.29 10.68
N GLU A 195 -14.96 2.05 10.89
CA GLU A 195 -13.54 1.72 11.04
C GLU A 195 -12.74 1.96 9.75
N GLY A 196 -13.30 1.50 8.62
CA GLY A 196 -12.75 1.59 7.26
C GLY A 196 -11.46 0.81 7.07
N PRO A 197 -11.54 -0.52 6.90
CA PRO A 197 -10.42 -1.36 6.54
C PRO A 197 -9.66 -0.80 5.34
N ARG A 198 -8.38 -0.49 5.52
CA ARG A 198 -7.55 0.16 4.50
C ARG A 198 -6.46 -0.77 3.98
N HIS A 199 -5.47 -1.04 4.83
CA HIS A 199 -4.37 -1.95 4.53
C HIS A 199 -4.39 -3.09 5.55
N GLY A 200 -3.83 -4.24 5.19
CA GLY A 200 -3.75 -5.41 6.02
C GLY A 200 -2.53 -6.27 5.68
N VAL A 201 -2.24 -7.20 6.58
CA VAL A 201 -1.16 -8.17 6.43
C VAL A 201 -1.58 -9.50 7.05
N VAL A 202 -1.37 -10.60 6.33
CA VAL A 202 -1.65 -11.94 6.84
C VAL A 202 -0.46 -12.41 7.68
N HIS A 203 -0.73 -12.89 8.90
CA HIS A 203 0.29 -13.46 9.76
C HIS A 203 0.95 -14.69 9.10
N PRO A 204 2.25 -14.97 9.29
CA PRO A 204 2.92 -16.10 8.62
C PRO A 204 2.30 -17.47 8.90
N SER A 205 1.57 -17.62 10.02
CA SER A 205 0.80 -18.83 10.32
C SER A 205 -0.38 -19.10 9.37
N GLY A 206 -0.84 -18.09 8.61
CA GLY A 206 -2.06 -18.13 7.80
C GLY A 206 -3.38 -18.06 8.59
N LYS A 207 -3.33 -18.02 9.94
CA LYS A 207 -4.52 -18.07 10.81
C LYS A 207 -5.06 -16.72 11.25
N PHE A 208 -4.32 -15.63 10.99
CA PHE A 208 -4.67 -14.30 11.48
C PHE A 208 -4.42 -13.25 10.40
N LEU A 209 -5.28 -12.23 10.39
CA LEU A 209 -5.19 -11.07 9.53
C LEU A 209 -5.16 -9.81 10.40
N TYR A 210 -4.14 -8.98 10.25
CA TYR A 210 -4.09 -7.66 10.88
C TYR A 210 -4.60 -6.64 9.89
N ILE A 211 -5.57 -5.82 10.29
CA ILE A 211 -6.19 -4.78 9.47
C ILE A 211 -5.95 -3.42 10.12
N LEU A 212 -5.56 -2.45 9.32
CA LEU A 212 -5.50 -1.05 9.67
C LEU A 212 -6.78 -0.35 9.23
N GLY A 213 -7.54 0.17 10.19
CA GLY A 213 -8.67 1.05 9.94
C GLY A 213 -8.20 2.48 9.62
N GLU A 214 -8.55 3.01 8.44
CA GLU A 214 -8.17 4.36 8.04
C GLU A 214 -8.74 5.41 9.00
N MET A 215 -10.01 5.26 9.39
CA MET A 215 -10.77 6.31 10.07
C MET A 215 -10.79 6.11 11.59
N SER A 216 -10.68 4.86 12.06
CA SER A 216 -10.49 4.57 13.48
C SER A 216 -9.06 4.84 13.96
N CYS A 217 -8.07 4.82 13.06
CA CYS A 217 -6.64 4.70 13.38
C CYS A 217 -6.37 3.60 14.41
N GLN A 218 -6.94 2.44 14.15
CA GLN A 218 -6.70 1.24 14.92
C GLN A 218 -6.11 0.15 14.04
N VAL A 219 -5.28 -0.69 14.64
CA VAL A 219 -4.94 -1.99 14.09
C VAL A 219 -5.78 -3.02 14.82
N SER A 220 -6.61 -3.76 14.09
CA SER A 220 -7.39 -4.89 14.59
C SER A 220 -6.80 -6.21 14.11
N VAL A 221 -6.77 -7.23 14.99
CA VAL A 221 -6.40 -8.60 14.62
C VAL A 221 -7.65 -9.46 14.53
N HIS A 222 -7.77 -10.16 13.39
CA HIS A 222 -8.90 -11.00 13.04
C HIS A 222 -8.45 -12.44 12.86
N THR A 223 -9.30 -13.40 13.22
CA THR A 223 -9.10 -14.79 12.80
C THR A 223 -9.25 -14.91 11.28
N LEU A 224 -8.47 -15.78 10.65
CA LEU A 224 -8.55 -16.06 9.21
C LEU A 224 -8.86 -17.55 9.01
N PRO A 225 -10.12 -17.97 9.20
CA PRO A 225 -10.52 -19.36 8.97
C PRO A 225 -10.47 -19.72 7.48
N VAL A 226 -10.53 -21.02 7.17
CA VAL A 226 -10.70 -21.46 5.78
C VAL A 226 -12.03 -20.90 5.25
N PRO A 227 -12.11 -20.36 4.01
CA PRO A 227 -13.37 -19.84 3.50
C PRO A 227 -14.47 -20.90 3.56
N GLY A 228 -15.66 -20.50 4.05
CA GLY A 228 -16.83 -21.38 4.16
C GLY A 228 -16.86 -22.30 5.39
N THR A 229 -15.88 -22.25 6.30
CA THR A 229 -15.91 -23.04 7.54
C THR A 229 -16.49 -22.26 8.72
N ASP A 230 -15.81 -21.21 9.16
CA ASP A 230 -16.19 -20.38 10.31
C ASP A 230 -16.19 -18.91 9.92
N GLU A 231 -16.92 -18.09 10.68
CA GLU A 231 -16.84 -16.64 10.56
C GLU A 231 -15.54 -16.11 11.19
N SER A 232 -14.96 -15.09 10.55
CA SER A 232 -13.86 -14.33 11.14
C SER A 232 -14.35 -13.54 12.35
N LYS A 233 -13.51 -13.45 13.37
CA LYS A 233 -13.76 -12.67 14.59
C LYS A 233 -12.61 -11.73 14.86
N CYS A 234 -12.93 -10.50 15.25
CA CYS A 234 -11.99 -9.55 15.79
C CYS A 234 -11.61 -9.98 17.22
N ILE A 235 -10.32 -10.21 17.44
CA ILE A 235 -9.79 -10.64 18.75
C ILE A 235 -9.43 -9.41 19.58
N GLN A 236 -8.81 -8.42 18.95
CA GLN A 236 -8.29 -7.23 19.62
C GLN A 236 -8.13 -6.08 18.61
N PRO A 237 -8.71 -4.91 18.90
CA PRO A 237 -8.29 -3.65 18.33
C PRO A 237 -7.32 -2.92 19.27
N ILE A 238 -6.28 -2.29 18.71
CA ILE A 238 -5.43 -1.33 19.43
C ILE A 238 -5.38 0.00 18.69
N SER A 239 -5.34 1.10 19.43
CA SER A 239 -5.13 2.43 18.85
C SER A 239 -3.67 2.62 18.44
N ILE A 240 -3.47 3.22 17.28
CA ILE A 240 -2.15 3.71 16.84
C ILE A 240 -2.03 5.24 16.95
N TYR A 241 -2.99 5.91 17.59
CA TYR A 241 -2.87 7.34 17.91
C TYR A 241 -1.65 7.58 18.79
N PRO A 242 -0.71 8.45 18.40
CA PRO A 242 0.29 8.92 19.33
C PRO A 242 -0.37 9.59 20.56
N PRO A 243 0.16 9.44 21.78
CA PRO A 243 -0.42 10.04 22.98
C PRO A 243 -0.61 11.56 22.88
N SER A 244 0.27 12.25 22.14
CA SER A 244 0.17 13.67 21.80
C SER A 244 -1.13 14.00 21.07
N ASP A 245 -1.50 13.19 20.08
CA ASP A 245 -2.65 13.43 19.20
C ASP A 245 -3.99 13.04 19.83
N ALA A 246 -3.98 12.15 20.83
CA ALA A 246 -5.20 11.66 21.49
C ALA A 246 -6.04 12.75 22.18
N VAL A 247 -5.45 13.91 22.49
CA VAL A 247 -6.14 15.03 23.16
C VAL A 247 -7.08 15.80 22.22
N HIS A 248 -6.93 15.67 20.90
CA HIS A 248 -7.62 16.51 19.90
C HIS A 248 -8.58 15.78 18.96
N LEU A 249 -9.04 14.57 19.34
CA LEU A 249 -9.93 13.72 18.52
C LEU A 249 -11.17 14.43 17.94
N ALA A 250 -11.64 15.52 18.58
CA ALA A 250 -12.90 16.18 18.24
C ALA A 250 -12.82 17.23 17.10
N GLN A 251 -11.65 17.64 16.60
CA GLN A 251 -11.55 18.79 15.67
C GLN A 251 -11.33 18.40 14.21
N ILE A 252 -10.33 17.55 13.91
CA ILE A 252 -10.16 16.84 12.62
C ILE A 252 -9.51 15.52 13.02
N PRO A 253 -10.17 14.36 12.79
CA PRO A 253 -9.59 13.08 13.15
C PRO A 253 -8.36 12.82 12.29
N MET A 254 -7.29 12.35 12.94
CA MET A 254 -6.15 11.76 12.27
C MET A 254 -6.64 10.57 11.43
N LEU A 255 -5.93 10.25 10.35
CA LEU A 255 -6.22 9.04 9.56
C LEU A 255 -5.01 8.14 9.55
N ALA A 256 -5.22 6.84 9.36
CA ALA A 256 -4.14 5.89 9.14
C ALA A 256 -3.87 5.70 7.64
N SER A 257 -2.67 5.24 7.28
CA SER A 257 -2.31 5.02 5.87
C SER A 257 -1.67 3.64 5.65
N ALA A 258 -0.42 3.43 6.05
CA ALA A 258 0.28 2.19 5.73
C ALA A 258 0.25 1.19 6.87
N LEU A 259 0.20 -0.11 6.55
CA LEU A 259 0.50 -1.19 7.48
C LEU A 259 1.52 -2.14 6.82
N LYS A 260 2.63 -2.41 7.51
CA LYS A 260 3.63 -3.41 7.09
C LYS A 260 3.97 -4.32 8.25
N MET A 261 4.27 -5.58 7.95
CA MET A 261 4.74 -6.55 8.93
C MET A 261 6.19 -6.92 8.65
N ARG A 262 7.02 -6.92 9.69
CA ARG A 262 8.39 -7.45 9.61
C ARG A 262 8.89 -7.84 11.00
N ASP A 263 9.55 -9.00 11.09
CA ASP A 263 10.27 -9.47 12.28
C ASP A 263 9.41 -9.42 13.57
N GLY A 264 8.20 -9.98 13.49
CA GLY A 264 7.25 -10.02 14.60
C GLY A 264 6.68 -8.65 15.00
N LYS A 265 6.82 -7.63 14.15
CA LYS A 265 6.28 -6.29 14.39
C LYS A 265 5.39 -5.82 13.26
N LEU A 266 4.39 -5.03 13.61
CA LEU A 266 3.63 -4.21 12.68
C LEU A 266 4.14 -2.77 12.74
N LEU A 267 4.27 -2.15 11.58
CA LEU A 267 4.55 -0.73 11.41
C LEU A 267 3.32 -0.11 10.78
N ALA A 268 2.68 0.82 11.49
CA ALA A 268 1.51 1.53 11.00
C ALA A 268 1.80 3.04 10.94
N THR A 269 1.44 3.69 9.83
CA THR A 269 1.59 5.15 9.70
C THR A 269 0.28 5.88 9.89
N ASN A 270 0.35 7.05 10.51
CA ASN A 270 -0.72 8.02 10.54
C ASN A 270 -0.48 9.16 9.53
N ARG A 271 -1.52 9.97 9.33
CA ARG A 271 -1.50 11.23 8.59
C ARG A 271 -2.34 12.28 9.28
N GLN A 272 -2.02 13.54 9.00
CA GLN A 272 -2.72 14.73 9.50
C GLN A 272 -2.50 14.97 11.00
N SER A 273 -1.36 14.53 11.56
CA SER A 273 -0.95 14.99 12.88
C SER A 273 -0.80 16.51 12.90
N ARG A 274 -1.19 17.11 14.03
CA ARG A 274 -1.13 18.57 14.24
C ARG A 274 0.10 19.01 15.04
N TRP A 275 0.94 18.08 15.46
CA TRP A 275 2.06 18.35 16.34
C TRP A 275 3.33 18.70 15.56
N PRO A 276 4.27 19.46 16.17
CA PRO A 276 5.54 19.83 15.54
C PRO A 276 6.36 18.63 15.03
N GLU A 277 6.25 17.49 15.70
CA GLU A 277 6.91 16.23 15.37
C GLU A 277 6.35 15.57 14.09
N ARG A 278 5.21 16.06 13.59
CA ARG A 278 4.48 15.58 12.41
C ARG A 278 3.99 14.14 12.59
N ASP A 279 3.84 13.40 11.50
CA ASP A 279 3.30 12.05 11.53
C ASP A 279 4.32 11.05 12.11
N ALA A 280 3.80 10.02 12.76
CA ALA A 280 4.51 8.95 13.43
C ALA A 280 4.40 7.61 12.69
N ILE A 281 5.37 6.75 12.96
CA ILE A 281 5.28 5.31 12.71
C ILE A 281 5.00 4.65 14.06
N ALA A 282 3.80 4.10 14.22
CA ALA A 282 3.47 3.24 15.34
C ALA A 282 4.09 1.85 15.11
N ILE A 283 4.89 1.39 16.07
CA ILE A 283 5.58 0.11 16.05
C ILE A 283 4.95 -0.78 17.10
N VAL A 284 4.28 -1.83 16.65
CA VAL A 284 3.46 -2.72 17.47
C VAL A 284 4.09 -4.11 17.45
N GLY A 285 4.36 -4.68 18.62
CA GLY A 285 4.82 -6.07 18.74
C GLY A 285 3.66 -7.05 18.56
N ILE A 286 3.92 -8.16 17.87
CA ILE A 286 3.03 -9.31 17.77
C ILE A 286 3.48 -10.35 18.80
N ASN A 287 2.59 -10.74 19.70
CA ASN A 287 2.83 -11.76 20.73
C ASN A 287 2.65 -13.18 20.14
N ASP A 288 3.10 -14.20 20.87
CA ASP A 288 3.03 -15.60 20.40
C ASP A 288 1.60 -16.10 20.13
N ASP A 289 0.61 -15.52 20.82
CA ASP A 289 -0.82 -15.79 20.63
C ASP A 289 -1.48 -14.91 19.54
N ALA A 290 -0.66 -14.18 18.76
CA ALA A 290 -1.06 -13.20 17.75
C ALA A 290 -1.75 -11.93 18.28
N SER A 291 -1.84 -11.74 19.60
CA SER A 291 -2.28 -10.47 20.18
C SER A 291 -1.23 -9.38 19.97
N LEU A 292 -1.66 -8.12 20.14
CA LEU A 292 -0.87 -6.93 19.89
C LEU A 292 -0.42 -6.28 21.21
N SER A 293 0.88 -6.01 21.30
CA SER A 293 1.48 -5.21 22.36
C SER A 293 1.15 -3.71 22.20
N PRO A 294 1.19 -2.90 23.28
CA PRO A 294 1.09 -1.45 23.15
C PRO A 294 2.11 -0.86 22.17
N PRO A 295 1.72 0.12 21.35
CA PRO A 295 2.61 0.73 20.37
C PRO A 295 3.74 1.54 21.02
N MET A 296 4.92 1.45 20.43
CA MET A 296 5.94 2.50 20.50
C MET A 296 5.82 3.41 19.28
N TYR A 297 6.41 4.60 19.32
CA TYR A 297 6.28 5.58 18.25
C TYR A 297 7.65 6.11 17.81
N HIS A 298 7.79 6.31 16.52
CA HIS A 298 8.95 6.94 15.90
C HIS A 298 8.50 8.09 14.99
N TRP A 299 9.13 9.26 15.10
CA TRP A 299 8.80 10.45 14.32
C TRP A 299 9.94 10.80 13.36
N PRO A 300 9.85 10.43 12.08
CA PRO A 300 10.89 10.73 11.10
C PRO A 300 10.83 12.19 10.58
N GLY A 301 9.92 13.02 11.11
CA GLY A 301 9.71 14.40 10.66
C GLY A 301 9.05 14.49 9.28
N LEU A 302 8.19 13.52 8.94
CA LEU A 302 7.47 13.45 7.67
C LEU A 302 6.00 13.83 7.85
N THR A 303 5.40 14.41 6.81
CA THR A 303 3.97 14.72 6.78
C THR A 303 3.30 13.99 5.63
N HIS A 304 2.19 13.33 5.95
CA HIS A 304 1.37 12.47 5.13
C HIS A 304 2.12 11.24 4.61
N MET A 305 2.55 10.37 5.53
CA MET A 305 3.21 9.10 5.18
C MET A 305 2.23 8.07 4.63
N ARG A 306 2.11 8.00 3.29
CA ARG A 306 1.13 7.13 2.63
C ARG A 306 1.54 5.66 2.56
N GLU A 307 2.85 5.39 2.48
CA GLU A 307 3.39 4.05 2.37
C GLU A 307 4.77 3.95 3.05
N LEU A 308 5.14 2.73 3.44
CA LEU A 308 6.47 2.33 3.89
C LEU A 308 6.97 1.18 3.02
N SER A 309 8.27 1.14 2.71
CA SER A 309 8.83 0.04 1.92
C SER A 309 10.19 -0.39 2.45
N TRP A 310 10.32 -1.68 2.76
CA TRP A 310 11.58 -2.28 3.18
C TRP A 310 12.46 -2.56 1.96
N SER A 311 13.77 -2.34 2.11
CA SER A 311 14.75 -2.84 1.15
C SER A 311 14.63 -4.36 1.01
N PRO A 312 14.98 -4.96 -0.15
CA PRO A 312 14.87 -6.40 -0.36
C PRO A 312 15.62 -7.24 0.68
N ASP A 313 16.79 -6.76 1.11
CA ASP A 313 17.60 -7.37 2.18
C ASP A 313 17.08 -7.10 3.60
N GLY A 314 16.09 -6.20 3.74
CA GLY A 314 15.47 -5.85 4.99
C GLY A 314 16.29 -4.98 5.93
N ARG A 315 17.45 -4.48 5.49
CA ARG A 315 18.32 -3.64 6.32
C ARG A 315 17.80 -2.22 6.48
N PHE A 316 17.04 -1.73 5.51
CA PHE A 316 16.60 -0.35 5.45
C PHE A 316 15.09 -0.22 5.22
N LEU A 317 14.50 0.82 5.79
CA LEU A 317 13.11 1.19 5.56
C LEU A 317 13.07 2.56 4.90
N CYS A 318 12.41 2.65 3.74
CA CYS A 318 12.13 3.91 3.09
C CYS A 318 10.76 4.42 3.53
N ALA A 319 10.73 5.65 4.06
CA ALA A 319 9.52 6.39 4.40
C ALA A 319 9.53 7.74 3.67
N ALA A 320 8.37 8.16 3.18
CA ALA A 320 8.23 9.40 2.44
C ALA A 320 7.03 10.20 2.95
N GLY A 321 7.22 11.50 3.14
CA GLY A 321 6.14 12.43 3.44
C GLY A 321 5.62 13.04 2.14
N ARG A 322 4.36 12.76 1.79
CA ARG A 322 3.75 13.34 0.59
C ARG A 322 3.69 14.86 0.68
N ASP A 323 3.28 15.37 1.83
CA ASP A 323 2.96 16.80 1.97
C ASP A 323 4.16 17.61 2.48
N ALA A 324 5.08 17.00 3.25
CA ALA A 324 6.32 17.65 3.69
C ALA A 324 7.34 16.65 4.29
N GLY A 325 8.60 17.10 4.40
CA GLY A 325 9.68 16.38 5.09
C GLY A 325 10.54 15.50 4.20
N GLY A 326 10.14 15.32 2.93
CA GLY A 326 10.93 14.61 1.94
C GLY A 326 10.86 13.09 2.07
N VAL A 327 11.97 12.44 1.71
CA VAL A 327 12.18 11.00 1.82
C VAL A 327 13.29 10.72 2.81
N VAL A 328 13.11 9.71 3.66
CA VAL A 328 14.14 9.23 4.58
C VAL A 328 14.37 7.73 4.40
N ILE A 329 15.63 7.33 4.60
CA ILE A 329 16.00 5.94 4.81
C ILE A 329 16.31 5.76 6.29
N LEU A 330 15.64 4.79 6.91
CA LEU A 330 15.85 4.39 8.31
C LEU A 330 16.61 3.07 8.34
N ASP A 331 17.57 2.94 9.26
CA ASP A 331 18.18 1.65 9.58
C ASP A 331 17.29 0.79 10.51
N ARG A 332 17.79 -0.39 10.88
CA ARG A 332 17.12 -1.33 11.80
C ARG A 332 16.90 -0.80 13.22
N ASN A 333 17.62 0.24 13.61
CA ASN A 333 17.53 0.91 14.89
C ASN A 333 16.71 2.21 14.82
N TRP A 334 16.03 2.45 13.69
CA TRP A 334 15.23 3.65 13.42
C TRP A 334 16.05 4.95 13.34
N ASN A 335 17.35 4.86 13.06
CA ASN A 335 18.16 6.04 12.77
C ASN A 335 17.93 6.45 11.31
N VAL A 336 17.77 7.75 11.07
CA VAL A 336 17.78 8.30 9.71
C VAL A 336 19.21 8.26 9.19
N VAL A 337 19.48 7.40 8.20
CA VAL A 337 20.80 7.23 7.58
C VAL A 337 20.95 7.99 6.27
N ALA A 338 19.84 8.40 5.66
CA ALA A 338 19.84 9.29 4.51
C ALA A 338 18.52 10.08 4.46
N ARG A 339 18.58 11.30 3.91
CA ARG A 339 17.42 12.14 3.63
C ARG A 339 17.57 12.81 2.26
N LEU A 340 16.45 12.94 1.56
CA LEU A 340 16.32 13.75 0.36
C LEU A 340 15.12 14.67 0.51
N ASP A 341 15.34 15.97 0.30
CA ASP A 341 14.24 16.92 0.17
C ASP A 341 13.56 16.71 -1.18
N MET A 342 12.42 16.03 -1.14
CA MET A 342 11.61 15.72 -2.31
C MET A 342 10.15 15.67 -1.89
N ASP A 343 9.39 16.68 -2.30
CA ASP A 343 7.98 16.80 -1.95
C ASP A 343 7.09 15.94 -2.86
N ASN A 344 5.82 15.81 -2.48
CA ASN A 344 4.75 15.20 -3.26
C ASN A 344 4.91 13.70 -3.51
N VAL A 345 5.73 13.01 -2.71
CA VAL A 345 5.98 11.57 -2.86
C VAL A 345 4.80 10.76 -2.33
N ALA A 346 4.15 10.01 -3.19
CA ALA A 346 2.98 9.22 -2.85
C ALA A 346 3.29 7.76 -2.54
N ILE A 347 4.27 7.20 -3.24
CA ILE A 347 4.60 5.78 -3.20
C ILE A 347 6.08 5.59 -3.54
N GLN A 348 6.66 4.49 -3.07
CA GLN A 348 8.04 4.11 -3.27
C GLN A 348 8.20 2.60 -3.48
N VAL A 349 9.13 2.21 -4.33
CA VAL A 349 9.54 0.81 -4.52
C VAL A 349 11.05 0.72 -4.64
N TRP A 350 11.62 -0.34 -4.06
CA TRP A 350 13.03 -0.70 -4.22
C TRP A 350 13.21 -1.61 -5.43
N LEU A 351 14.24 -1.36 -6.25
CA LEU A 351 14.56 -2.20 -7.41
C LEU A 351 15.71 -3.17 -7.20
#